data_AF-A0A6N7L4B3-F1
#
_entry.id   AF-A0A6N7L4B3-F1
#
_cell.length_a   1.000
_cell.length_b   1.000
_cell.length_c   1.000
_cell.angle_alpha   90.00
_cell.angle_beta   90.00
_cell.angle_gamma   90.00
#
_symmetry.space_group_name_H-M   'P 1'
#
loop_
_entity.id
_entity.type
_entity.pdbx_description
1 polymer ?
#
loop_
_entity_poly.entity_id
_entity_poly.type
_entity_poly.pdbx_seq_one_letter_code
_entity_poly.pdbx_strand_id
1 'polypeptide(L)'
;MQDVVVKNGDVEGPGVPLSREGAVAALGEAAQWWGCEVPDDPGVGELAEFLDEVAVRLRDRQTDEQLRGAAKYLAEATEALGAVARLRGLLPVVSLWHLRTAVAKEQQARLGLPHAAIPHADAKTLPVTVS
;
A
#
# COMPACT_ATOMS: atom_id res chain seq x y z
N MET A 1 -2.19 -41.97 20.22
CA MET A 1 -3.37 -41.11 19.98
C MET A 1 -2.97 -39.73 20.47
N GLN A 2 -2.43 -38.89 19.58
CA GLN A 2 -2.03 -37.52 19.91
C GLN A 2 -2.95 -36.58 19.15
N ASP A 3 -3.68 -35.77 19.90
CA ASP A 3 -4.60 -34.75 19.45
C ASP A 3 -3.82 -33.66 18.70
N VAL A 4 -3.98 -33.60 17.39
CA VAL A 4 -3.44 -32.50 16.56
C VAL A 4 -4.44 -31.36 16.65
N VAL A 5 -4.11 -30.37 17.49
CA VAL A 5 -4.76 -29.06 17.47
C VAL A 5 -4.50 -28.43 16.11
N VAL A 6 -5.50 -28.44 15.23
CA VAL A 6 -5.49 -27.67 13.99
C VAL A 6 -5.69 -26.21 14.36
N LYS A 7 -4.58 -25.48 14.52
CA LYS A 7 -4.61 -24.01 14.47
C LYS A 7 -4.92 -23.63 13.03
N ASN A 8 -6.11 -23.08 12.82
CA ASN A 8 -6.52 -22.47 11.56
C ASN A 8 -5.41 -21.54 11.06
N GLY A 9 -4.99 -21.77 9.82
CA GLY A 9 -3.85 -21.16 9.18
C GLY A 9 -3.95 -19.64 9.17
N ASP A 10 -3.21 -19.03 10.09
CA ASP A 10 -2.59 -17.75 9.87
C ASP A 10 -1.46 -17.98 8.86
N VAL A 11 -1.77 -17.79 7.58
CA VAL A 11 -0.75 -17.83 6.52
C VAL A 11 -0.35 -16.38 6.27
N GLU A 12 0.59 -15.91 7.07
CA GLU A 12 1.36 -14.67 6.85
C GLU A 12 2.30 -14.83 5.64
N GLY A 13 1.72 -14.95 4.45
CA GLY A 13 2.38 -14.60 3.20
C GLY A 13 1.72 -13.33 2.63
N PRO A 14 2.42 -12.45 1.90
CA PRO A 14 1.80 -11.28 1.28
C PRO A 14 0.99 -11.75 0.05
N GLY A 15 -0.13 -12.41 0.31
CA GLY A 15 -1.10 -12.82 -0.68
C GLY A 15 -2.02 -11.66 -1.02
N VAL A 16 -2.43 -11.57 -2.28
CA VAL A 16 -3.44 -10.60 -2.71
C VAL A 16 -4.71 -10.80 -1.87
N PRO A 17 -5.21 -9.77 -1.17
CA PRO A 17 -6.32 -9.89 -0.24
C PRO A 17 -7.57 -10.53 -0.86
N LEU A 18 -8.25 -11.38 -0.11
CA LEU A 18 -9.43 -12.12 -0.60
C LEU A 18 -10.76 -11.38 -0.38
N SER A 19 -10.78 -10.36 0.49
CA SER A 19 -11.94 -9.55 0.83
C SER A 19 -11.71 -8.07 0.54
N ARG A 20 -12.80 -7.30 0.50
CA ARG A 20 -12.73 -5.84 0.35
C ARG A 20 -12.01 -5.21 1.54
N GLU A 21 -12.39 -5.61 2.74
CA GLU A 21 -11.85 -5.11 4.00
C GLU A 21 -10.36 -5.41 4.09
N GLY A 22 -9.94 -6.64 3.75
CA GLY A 22 -8.52 -6.99 3.72
C GLY A 22 -7.74 -6.20 2.67
N ALA A 23 -8.35 -5.89 1.53
CA ALA A 23 -7.69 -5.06 0.51
C ALA A 23 -7.52 -3.60 0.96
N VAL A 24 -8.54 -3.03 1.61
CA VAL A 24 -8.49 -1.68 2.19
C VAL A 24 -7.44 -1.61 3.30
N ALA A 25 -7.43 -2.60 4.21
CA ALA A 25 -6.44 -2.68 5.29
C ALA A 25 -5.01 -2.79 4.74
N ALA A 26 -4.76 -3.67 3.77
CA ALA A 26 -3.44 -3.82 3.15
C ALA A 26 -2.95 -2.52 2.47
N LEU A 27 -3.86 -1.77 1.85
CA LEU A 27 -3.55 -0.47 1.25
C LEU A 27 -3.30 0.61 2.31
N GLY A 28 -4.01 0.56 3.44
CA GLY A 28 -3.75 1.43 4.58
C GLY A 28 -2.37 1.18 5.19
N GLU A 29 -2.03 -0.07 5.45
CA GLU A 29 -0.69 -0.48 5.90
C GLU A 29 0.40 -0.07 4.89
N ALA A 30 0.13 -0.23 3.60
CA ALA A 30 1.02 0.24 2.56
C ALA A 30 1.20 1.76 2.60
N ALA A 31 0.12 2.54 2.67
CA ALA A 31 0.21 4.00 2.74
C ALA A 31 0.98 4.45 4.00
N GLN A 32 0.79 3.78 5.15
CA GLN A 32 1.63 3.97 6.34
C GLN A 32 3.10 3.62 6.06
N TRP A 33 3.38 2.54 5.33
CA TRP A 33 4.73 2.16 4.92
C TRP A 33 5.41 3.26 4.08
N TRP A 34 4.63 3.92 3.23
CA TRP A 34 5.07 5.08 2.45
C TRP A 34 5.21 6.39 3.25
N GLY A 35 4.89 6.36 4.55
CA GLY A 35 4.99 7.50 5.46
C GLY A 35 3.75 8.40 5.48
N CYS A 36 2.59 7.90 5.06
CA CYS A 36 1.32 8.63 5.18
C CYS A 36 0.69 8.39 6.56
N GLU A 37 0.08 9.42 7.14
CA GLU A 37 -0.79 9.26 8.32
C GLU A 37 -2.18 8.81 7.86
N VAL A 38 -2.48 7.54 8.06
CA VAL A 38 -3.74 6.92 7.64
C VAL A 38 -4.67 6.77 8.85
N PRO A 39 -5.94 7.20 8.77
CA PRO A 39 -6.92 7.01 9.85
C PRO A 39 -7.27 5.52 10.04
N ASP A 40 -7.94 5.19 11.15
CA ASP A 40 -8.23 3.78 11.53
C ASP A 40 -9.16 3.04 10.55
N ASP A 41 -10.07 3.75 9.85
CA ASP A 41 -10.96 3.18 8.83
C ASP A 41 -10.94 4.07 7.57
N PRO A 42 -9.88 3.99 6.75
CA PRO A 42 -9.70 4.88 5.62
C PRO A 42 -10.65 4.52 4.48
N GLY A 43 -11.24 5.55 3.87
CA GLY A 43 -12.03 5.39 2.66
C GLY A 43 -11.14 5.04 1.45
N VAL A 44 -11.72 4.38 0.45
CA VAL A 44 -11.02 4.10 -0.82
C VAL A 44 -10.57 5.38 -1.54
N GLY A 45 -11.31 6.48 -1.38
CA GLY A 45 -10.92 7.79 -1.91
C GLY A 45 -9.68 8.35 -1.20
N GLU A 46 -9.64 8.30 0.13
CA GLU A 46 -8.50 8.77 0.93
C GLU A 46 -7.25 7.94 0.61
N LEU A 47 -7.38 6.62 0.49
CA LEU A 47 -6.28 5.75 0.06
C LEU A 47 -5.77 6.12 -1.35
N ALA A 48 -6.64 6.53 -2.26
CA ALA A 48 -6.22 6.98 -3.58
C ALA A 48 -5.41 8.28 -3.48
N GLU A 49 -5.86 9.23 -2.66
CA GLU A 49 -5.15 10.49 -2.43
C GLU A 49 -3.77 10.27 -1.79
N PHE A 50 -3.67 9.39 -0.78
CA PHE A 50 -2.38 9.05 -0.17
C PHE A 50 -1.40 8.43 -1.18
N LEU A 51 -1.85 7.46 -1.98
CA LEU A 51 -0.98 6.83 -2.98
C LEU A 51 -0.59 7.79 -4.12
N ASP A 52 -1.48 8.71 -4.51
CA ASP A 52 -1.17 9.75 -5.49
C ASP A 52 -0.13 10.74 -4.95
N GLU A 53 -0.25 11.17 -3.70
CA GLU A 53 0.72 12.06 -3.06
C GLU A 53 2.11 11.40 -3.04
N VAL A 54 2.17 10.11 -2.68
CA VAL A 54 3.42 9.34 -2.71
C VAL A 54 3.95 9.23 -4.15
N ALA A 55 3.10 8.95 -5.13
CA ALA A 55 3.50 8.88 -6.53
C ALA A 55 4.09 10.20 -7.03
N VAL A 56 3.49 11.34 -6.69
CA VAL A 56 3.99 12.68 -7.01
C VAL A 56 5.35 12.91 -6.34
N ARG A 57 5.47 12.61 -5.04
CA ARG A 57 6.72 12.75 -4.29
C ARG A 57 7.87 11.92 -4.88
N LEU A 58 7.58 10.69 -5.30
CA LEU A 58 8.55 9.82 -5.96
C LEU A 58 8.93 10.34 -7.35
N ARG A 59 7.93 10.85 -8.10
CA ARG A 59 8.16 11.44 -9.42
C ARG A 59 9.06 12.66 -9.33
N ASP A 60 8.88 13.53 -8.34
CA ASP A 60 9.69 14.74 -8.18
C ASP A 60 11.17 14.45 -7.90
N ARG A 61 11.49 13.26 -7.36
CA ARG A 61 12.86 12.75 -7.21
C ARG A 61 13.44 12.19 -8.52
N GLN A 62 13.18 12.88 -9.64
CA GLN A 62 13.37 12.49 -11.06
C GLN A 62 14.74 11.91 -11.47
N THR A 63 15.73 11.88 -10.60
CA THR A 63 17.08 11.39 -10.90
C THR A 63 17.20 9.86 -10.89
N ASP A 64 16.21 9.13 -10.36
CA ASP A 64 16.25 7.66 -10.25
C ASP A 64 15.15 6.98 -11.08
N GLU A 65 15.56 6.10 -12.00
CA GLU A 65 14.65 5.32 -12.85
C GLU A 65 13.77 4.35 -12.05
N GLN A 66 14.29 3.83 -10.93
CA GLN A 66 13.56 2.92 -10.05
C GLN A 66 12.45 3.68 -9.32
N LEU A 67 12.70 4.92 -8.88
CA LEU A 67 11.67 5.78 -8.28
C LEU A 67 10.60 6.17 -9.31
N ARG A 68 10.98 6.43 -10.57
CA ARG A 68 10.00 6.62 -11.65
C ARG A 68 9.15 5.38 -11.89
N GLY A 69 9.75 4.19 -11.88
CA GLY A 69 9.04 2.92 -11.99
C GLY A 69 8.03 2.73 -10.85
N ALA A 70 8.45 2.95 -9.61
CA ALA A 70 7.58 2.88 -8.44
C ALA A 70 6.44 3.91 -8.51
N ALA A 71 6.73 5.16 -8.90
CA ALA A 71 5.72 6.21 -9.07
C ALA A 71 4.66 5.82 -10.12
N LYS A 72 5.07 5.17 -11.22
CA LYS A 72 4.14 4.68 -12.23
C LYS A 72 3.20 3.61 -11.67
N TYR A 73 3.73 2.64 -10.93
CA TYR A 73 2.91 1.61 -10.30
C TYR A 73 1.93 2.18 -9.27
N LEU A 74 2.33 3.18 -8.47
CA LEU A 74 1.44 3.86 -7.53
C LEU A 74 0.35 4.67 -8.25
N ALA A 75 0.65 5.29 -9.38
CA ALA A 75 -0.36 5.94 -10.22
C ALA A 75 -1.39 4.92 -10.75
N GLU A 76 -0.94 3.75 -11.21
CA GLU A 76 -1.83 2.65 -11.64
C GLU A 76 -2.70 2.12 -10.48
N ALA A 77 -2.15 2.07 -9.25
CA ALA A 77 -2.92 1.72 -8.06
C ALA A 77 -4.01 2.75 -7.76
N THR A 78 -3.66 4.04 -7.86
CA THR A 78 -4.60 5.16 -7.68
C THR A 78 -5.73 5.14 -8.70
N GLU A 79 -5.42 4.85 -9.97
CA GLU A 79 -6.45 4.69 -11.01
C GLU A 79 -7.43 3.56 -10.69
N ALA A 80 -6.92 2.42 -10.20
CA ALA A 80 -7.74 1.30 -9.79
C ALA A 80 -8.66 1.67 -8.60
N LEU A 81 -8.16 2.40 -7.60
CA LEU A 81 -8.98 2.91 -6.50
C LEU A 81 -10.03 3.92 -6.98
N GLY A 82 -9.66 4.79 -7.93
CA GLY A 82 -10.60 5.69 -8.59
C GLY A 82 -11.73 4.94 -9.31
N ALA A 83 -11.45 3.80 -9.94
CA ALA A 83 -12.47 2.94 -10.52
C ALA A 83 -13.44 2.39 -9.46
N VAL A 84 -12.93 1.94 -8.31
CA VAL A 84 -13.77 1.48 -7.18
C VAL A 84 -14.67 2.61 -6.68
N ALA A 85 -14.14 3.83 -6.53
CA ALA A 85 -14.90 4.99 -6.08
C ALA A 85 -16.05 5.33 -7.05
N ARG A 86 -15.81 5.23 -8.36
CA ARG A 86 -16.82 5.45 -9.41
C ARG A 86 -17.91 4.38 -9.41
N LEU A 87 -17.55 3.13 -9.11
CA LEU A 87 -18.50 2.01 -9.04
C LEU A 87 -19.46 2.11 -7.84
N ARG A 88 -19.15 2.90 -6.80
CA ARG A 88 -19.97 3.15 -5.60
C ARG A 88 -20.64 1.89 -5.01
N GLY A 89 -19.99 0.73 -5.10
CA GLY A 89 -20.52 -0.54 -4.58
C GLY A 89 -21.55 -1.25 -5.46
N LEU A 90 -21.89 -0.72 -6.64
CA LEU A 90 -22.88 -1.32 -7.56
C LEU A 90 -22.43 -2.67 -8.14
N LEU A 91 -21.12 -2.86 -8.27
CA LEU A 91 -20.52 -4.09 -8.83
C LEU A 91 -19.47 -4.65 -7.86
N PRO A 92 -19.87 -5.38 -6.80
CA PRO A 92 -18.95 -5.82 -5.73
C PRO A 92 -17.76 -6.67 -6.23
N VAL A 93 -18.00 -7.57 -7.19
CA VAL A 93 -16.96 -8.41 -7.78
C VAL A 93 -15.93 -7.57 -8.56
N VAL A 94 -16.41 -6.59 -9.32
CA VAL A 94 -15.54 -5.69 -10.11
C VAL A 94 -14.76 -4.74 -9.20
N SER A 95 -15.41 -4.20 -8.17
CA SER A 95 -14.76 -3.41 -7.13
C SER A 95 -13.65 -4.19 -6.42
N LEU A 96 -13.90 -5.45 -6.05
CA LEU A 96 -12.89 -6.30 -5.42
C LEU A 96 -11.73 -6.57 -6.38
N TRP A 97 -11.99 -6.80 -7.67
CA TRP A 97 -10.95 -6.95 -8.67
C TRP A 97 -10.04 -5.71 -8.73
N HIS A 98 -10.61 -4.51 -8.82
CA HIS A 98 -9.83 -3.27 -8.82
C HIS A 98 -9.04 -3.05 -7.52
N LEU A 99 -9.61 -3.38 -6.36
CA LEU A 99 -8.88 -3.30 -5.09
C LEU A 99 -7.67 -4.24 -5.05
N ARG A 100 -7.85 -5.47 -5.54
CA ARG A 100 -6.75 -6.43 -5.67
C ARG A 100 -5.68 -5.96 -6.65
N THR A 101 -6.08 -5.34 -7.76
CA THR A 101 -5.16 -4.69 -8.69
C THR A 101 -4.39 -3.57 -8.00
N ALA A 102 -5.05 -2.71 -7.21
CA ALA A 102 -4.39 -1.64 -6.47
C ALA A 102 -3.33 -2.19 -5.52
N VAL A 103 -3.65 -3.24 -4.74
CA VAL A 103 -2.69 -3.91 -3.84
C VAL A 103 -1.50 -4.48 -4.61
N ALA A 104 -1.75 -5.18 -5.72
CA ALA A 104 -0.68 -5.77 -6.52
C ALA A 104 0.25 -4.71 -7.11
N LYS A 105 -0.30 -3.57 -7.55
CA LYS A 105 0.46 -2.44 -8.10
C LYS A 105 1.28 -1.73 -7.04
N GLU A 106 0.69 -1.49 -5.87
CA GLU A 106 1.41 -0.97 -4.72
C GLU A 106 2.59 -1.89 -4.35
N GLN A 107 2.37 -3.21 -4.28
CA GLN A 107 3.43 -4.16 -3.97
C GLN A 107 4.55 -4.16 -5.04
N GLN A 108 4.19 -4.04 -6.32
CA GLN A 108 5.15 -3.85 -7.41
C GLN A 108 5.98 -2.57 -7.24
N ALA A 109 5.36 -1.48 -6.77
CA ALA A 109 6.08 -0.25 -6.46
C ALA A 109 7.12 -0.47 -5.35
N ARG A 110 6.74 -1.15 -4.26
CA ARG A 110 7.66 -1.46 -3.14
C ARG A 110 8.81 -2.37 -3.56
N LEU A 111 8.52 -3.43 -4.31
CA LEU A 111 9.55 -4.37 -4.79
C LEU A 111 10.50 -3.73 -5.82
N GLY A 112 10.06 -2.67 -6.50
CA GLY A 112 10.88 -1.91 -7.44
C GLY A 112 11.87 -0.96 -6.77
N LEU A 113 11.74 -0.70 -5.46
CA LEU A 113 12.64 0.20 -4.75
C LEU A 113 13.95 -0.46 -4.33
N PRO A 114 15.08 0.30 -4.35
CA PRO A 114 16.31 -0.16 -3.72
C PRO A 114 16.12 -0.26 -2.20
N HIS A 115 16.80 -1.21 -1.56
CA HIS A 115 16.72 -1.48 -0.11
C HIS A 115 17.04 -0.25 0.79
N ALA A 116 17.70 0.77 0.25
CA ALA A 116 18.02 2.02 0.94
C ALA A 116 16.95 3.12 0.81
N ALA A 117 15.94 2.95 -0.05
CA ALA A 117 14.86 3.92 -0.27
C ALA A 117 13.59 3.61 0.56
N ILE A 118 13.73 2.82 1.64
CA ILE A 118 12.63 2.55 2.57
C ILE A 118 12.24 3.89 3.23
N PRO A 119 10.99 4.39 3.04
CA PRO A 119 10.56 5.71 3.51
C PRO A 119 10.64 5.92 5.04
N HIS A 120 10.86 4.85 5.81
CA HIS A 120 10.93 4.87 7.27
C HIS A 120 12.26 5.33 7.89
N ALA A 121 13.31 5.64 7.12
CA ALA A 121 14.63 5.88 7.68
C ALA A 121 14.91 7.32 8.19
N ASP A 122 14.05 8.31 7.91
CA ASP A 122 14.35 9.72 8.24
C ASP A 122 13.68 10.27 9.51
N ALA A 123 12.91 9.46 10.26
CA ALA A 123 12.23 9.90 11.49
C ALA A 123 12.94 9.49 12.80
N LYS A 124 14.29 9.45 12.82
CA LYS A 124 15.05 9.45 14.10
C LYS A 124 16.44 10.11 13.99
N THR A 125 16.47 11.41 13.75
CA THR A 125 17.58 12.30 14.19
C THR A 125 17.33 12.62 15.68
N LEU A 126 18.25 12.66 16.66
CA LEU A 126 19.70 12.79 16.83
C LEU A 126 20.07 12.32 18.28
N PRO A 127 21.34 12.10 18.64
CA PRO A 127 21.74 11.77 20.01
C PRO A 127 21.63 13.00 20.93
N VAL A 128 20.93 12.84 22.06
CA VAL A 128 21.03 13.80 23.16
C VAL A 128 22.38 13.57 23.85
N THR A 129 23.38 14.38 23.47
CA THR A 129 24.55 14.60 24.31
C THR A 129 24.23 15.79 25.19
N VAL A 130 23.91 15.54 26.46
CA VAL A 130 23.87 16.58 27.49
C VAL A 130 25.27 16.62 28.10
N SER A 131 25.87 17.82 28.07
CA SER A 131 27.12 18.17 28.77
C SER A 131 26.97 18.16 30.28
#